data_AF-A0A2S0KWA7-F1
#
_entry.id   AF-A0A2S0KWA7-F1
#
_cell.length_a   1.000
_cell.length_b   1.000
_cell.length_c   1.000
_cell.angle_alpha   90.00
_cell.angle_beta   90.00
_cell.angle_gamma   90.00
#
_symmetry.space_group_name_H-M   'P 1'
#
loop_
_entity.id
_entity.type
_entity.pdbx_description
1 polymer ?
#
loop_
_entity_poly.entity_id
_entity_poly.type
_entity_poly.pdbx_seq_one_letter_code
_entity_poly.pdbx_strand_id
1 'polypeptide(L)'
;MRRTETARPRYGPPLRGNLAIHRRRRSAAEMERHREDHRETGIQSFRGSGRMLYFLRRRRRQGDGRNADFHASGRKTAPRCTERQAVSEYRGTQAGAFPRTSAGHRSQMRKRFAIIALLLGLASAYTALTPGEREARPSISWTAGLSQDRVEQVAAFHEWMKKTGRVDENGEPLFTVKLETADNQSTLIQAVSGMAGDLIDHVPVKRFAPMGVLEDITEFARENGLDPGSNYGAAGDLLMYGGRQYAYACNLAAPALLCNADLFRKYGMEPPPEEWTPEEFESIGLEFIRRANEGRPRQEVFFAGAMPQVILPLARSMGGDVFNETLTAPALASEPFLRALALYHRWVAELHLIPTAAELASENNQGASVNGEATPQLAAGRYAMIASGRYVNMDLRRFRSGPVALSFSQFPEYGFKNLVFLSRNTAVYKGSKHKEYAKIFLLFLASREYNDIIIRDSDGLPPNPKWAENNPDYRTPPGREYEGNLHANELKWARTIALPESLSPYYPLADNKIRYAYERVAGGLSTPEEALALADRVIAHAIRETVAGTASLREQYERDCALQKKIDEYRQSGRKLPAEWIRNTFLRKYYRDNGMLAGETKEAPAQPESEIPPRGAFSGKRATSSVRP
;
A
#
# COMPACT_ATOMS: atom_id res chain seq x y z
N MET A 1 28.22 -52.36 36.88
CA MET A 1 29.52 -51.77 37.31
C MET A 1 29.68 -50.46 36.57
N ARG A 2 30.02 -49.28 37.12
CA ARG A 2 29.94 -48.67 38.47
C ARG A 2 29.20 -47.31 38.25
N ARG A 3 28.23 -46.86 39.07
CA ARG A 3 28.37 -46.03 40.30
C ARG A 3 29.33 -44.83 40.10
N THR A 4 29.01 -43.58 40.48
CA THR A 4 28.26 -43.05 41.67
C THR A 4 27.78 -41.60 41.41
N GLU A 5 26.54 -41.18 41.75
CA GLU A 5 26.10 -40.43 42.97
C GLU A 5 26.51 -38.92 43.01
N THR A 6 25.60 -37.95 42.79
CA THR A 6 24.62 -37.26 43.70
C THR A 6 25.18 -36.21 44.68
N ALA A 7 24.62 -34.98 44.68
CA ALA A 7 24.02 -34.34 45.88
C ALA A 7 23.49 -32.89 45.66
N ARG A 8 22.27 -32.61 46.17
CA ARG A 8 21.80 -31.32 46.73
C ARG A 8 21.41 -31.59 48.19
N PRO A 9 21.56 -30.64 49.14
CA PRO A 9 20.40 -29.93 49.73
C PRO A 9 20.70 -28.42 49.97
N ARG A 10 19.78 -27.44 50.02
CA ARG A 10 18.47 -27.19 50.69
C ARG A 10 18.53 -26.70 52.16
N TYR A 11 17.78 -25.62 52.42
CA TYR A 11 17.41 -24.93 53.69
C TYR A 11 18.35 -23.87 54.29
N GLY A 12 17.74 -22.86 54.96
CA GLY A 12 18.33 -21.56 55.29
C GLY A 12 18.26 -21.12 56.78
N PRO A 13 17.68 -19.95 57.10
CA PRO A 13 18.35 -18.81 57.77
C PRO A 13 18.09 -18.75 59.30
N PRO A 14 18.60 -17.76 60.10
CA PRO A 14 17.99 -16.40 60.21
C PRO A 14 18.92 -15.23 60.69
N LEU A 15 18.31 -14.06 61.00
CA LEU A 15 18.79 -12.91 61.84
C LEU A 15 19.70 -11.84 61.20
N ARG A 16 19.68 -10.54 61.59
CA ARG A 16 18.64 -9.59 62.11
C ARG A 16 19.24 -8.17 62.20
N GLY A 17 18.42 -7.11 62.12
CA GLY A 17 18.80 -5.71 62.46
C GLY A 17 18.36 -4.71 61.36
N ASN A 18 17.28 -3.94 61.55
CA ASN A 18 17.21 -2.65 62.27
C ASN A 18 18.00 -1.53 61.55
N LEU A 19 17.49 -0.33 61.27
CA LEU A 19 16.19 0.35 61.50
C LEU A 19 15.96 1.28 60.26
N ALA A 20 14.97 2.16 60.07
CA ALA A 20 13.93 2.76 60.92
C ALA A 20 12.64 3.08 60.12
N ILE A 21 11.82 4.00 60.63
CA ILE A 21 10.52 4.44 60.07
C ILE A 21 10.47 5.97 60.13
N HIS A 22 9.97 6.66 59.10
CA HIS A 22 9.26 7.92 59.28
C HIS A 22 8.12 8.14 58.26
N ARG A 23 6.88 8.11 58.74
CA ARG A 23 5.71 8.73 58.10
C ARG A 23 5.51 10.12 58.70
N ARG A 24 5.22 11.13 57.87
CA ARG A 24 4.30 12.24 58.24
C ARG A 24 3.60 12.80 56.99
N ARG A 25 2.47 13.48 57.21
CA ARG A 25 1.47 13.88 56.21
C ARG A 25 1.52 15.39 55.93
N ARG A 26 0.81 15.79 54.85
CA ARG A 26 0.38 17.16 54.46
C ARG A 26 1.49 17.99 53.79
N SER A 27 1.18 18.92 52.88
CA SER A 27 -0.13 19.50 52.47
C SER A 27 -0.20 19.81 50.97
N ALA A 28 -1.41 19.94 50.43
CA ALA A 28 -1.63 20.57 49.13
C ALA A 28 -1.35 22.09 49.23
N ALA A 29 -0.33 22.58 48.51
CA ALA A 29 -0.07 24.00 48.28
C ALA A 29 1.05 24.23 47.23
N GLU A 30 0.91 23.72 46.00
CA GLU A 30 1.85 24.07 44.91
C GLU A 30 1.26 23.85 43.49
N MET A 31 -0.01 24.25 43.31
CA MET A 31 -0.70 24.20 42.01
C MET A 31 -1.12 25.60 41.54
N GLU A 32 -0.24 26.59 41.68
CA GLU A 32 -0.46 27.95 41.14
C GLU A 32 0.85 28.73 41.01
N ARG A 33 1.43 28.74 39.80
CA ARG A 33 2.28 29.81 39.22
C ARG A 33 2.63 29.50 37.76
N HIS A 34 2.64 30.54 36.93
CA HIS A 34 2.80 30.59 35.46
C HIS A 34 1.53 30.50 34.61
N ARG A 35 0.61 31.44 34.88
CA ARG A 35 -0.06 32.20 33.82
C ARG A 35 0.32 33.67 33.96
N GLU A 36 0.26 34.38 32.83
CA GLU A 36 0.46 35.83 32.68
C GLU A 36 1.87 36.34 33.02
N ASP A 37 2.69 36.52 31.98
CA ASP A 37 3.06 37.89 31.63
C ASP A 37 3.27 38.08 30.10
N HIS A 38 3.19 39.34 29.69
CA HIS A 38 3.58 39.93 28.40
C HIS A 38 2.75 39.61 27.15
N ARG A 39 1.67 40.40 27.02
CA ARG A 39 1.25 40.99 25.74
C ARG A 39 2.17 42.17 25.35
N GLU A 40 1.98 42.64 24.11
CA GLU A 40 2.34 43.96 23.56
C GLU A 40 3.77 44.19 23.04
N THR A 41 3.97 43.86 21.77
CA THR A 41 4.30 44.82 20.67
C THR A 41 3.82 44.20 19.35
N GLY A 42 3.45 44.94 18.29
CA GLY A 42 3.44 46.41 18.17
C GLY A 42 3.24 46.99 16.76
N ILE A 43 2.39 46.40 15.90
CA ILE A 43 1.70 47.06 14.74
C ILE A 43 2.56 47.70 13.62
N GLN A 44 2.35 47.27 12.36
CA GLN A 44 2.02 48.07 11.15
C GLN A 44 2.36 47.27 9.86
N SER A 45 1.71 47.42 8.71
CA SER A 45 0.29 47.66 8.37
C SER A 45 0.14 47.59 6.85
N PHE A 46 -0.91 46.96 6.29
CA PHE A 46 -1.45 47.38 4.99
C PHE A 46 -2.97 47.13 4.93
N ARG A 47 -3.70 48.10 4.36
CA ARG A 47 -5.17 48.11 4.27
C ARG A 47 -5.63 47.98 2.81
N GLY A 48 -6.80 47.37 2.64
CA GLY A 48 -7.59 47.39 1.39
C GLY A 48 -7.53 46.05 0.65
N SER A 49 -8.65 45.49 0.15
CA SER A 49 -10.06 45.90 0.25
C SER A 49 -10.97 44.77 -0.25
N GLY A 50 -12.22 44.71 0.21
CA GLY A 50 -13.27 43.86 -0.39
C GLY A 50 -13.92 42.85 0.56
N ARG A 51 -15.14 43.15 1.04
CA ARG A 51 -16.01 42.21 1.77
C ARG A 51 -16.88 41.43 0.79
N MET A 52 -17.18 40.16 1.10
CA MET A 52 -18.55 39.67 0.99
C MET A 52 -18.84 38.60 2.06
N LEU A 53 -19.95 38.76 2.79
CA LEU A 53 -20.40 37.82 3.82
C LEU A 53 -21.13 36.64 3.19
N TYR A 54 -21.00 35.44 3.78
CA TYR A 54 -22.13 34.52 3.92
C TYR A 54 -22.20 33.96 5.34
N PHE A 55 -23.38 34.07 5.94
CA PHE A 55 -23.69 33.61 7.28
C PHE A 55 -24.69 32.45 7.15
N LEU A 56 -24.40 31.28 7.73
CA LEU A 56 -25.43 30.28 8.02
C LEU A 56 -25.24 29.70 9.41
N ARG A 57 -26.25 29.93 10.25
CA ARG A 57 -26.19 29.77 11.70
C ARG A 57 -26.87 28.48 12.12
N ARG A 58 -26.10 27.48 12.55
CA ARG A 58 -26.61 26.23 13.12
C ARG A 58 -27.26 26.49 14.49
N ARG A 59 -28.47 25.99 14.75
CA ARG A 59 -29.02 25.81 16.10
C ARG A 59 -29.76 24.48 16.22
N ARG A 60 -29.38 23.68 17.24
CA ARG A 60 -30.14 22.53 17.75
C ARG A 60 -31.25 23.01 18.71
N ARG A 61 -32.31 22.20 18.85
CA ARG A 61 -33.11 21.85 20.07
C ARG A 61 -34.44 21.21 19.59
N GLN A 62 -35.15 20.32 20.30
CA GLN A 62 -34.88 19.41 21.42
C GLN A 62 -36.15 18.52 21.62
N GLY A 63 -36.05 17.38 22.33
CA GLY A 63 -37.20 16.53 22.76
C GLY A 63 -37.29 15.20 22.00
N ASP A 64 -36.95 14.05 22.59
CA ASP A 64 -37.64 13.26 23.64
C ASP A 64 -38.89 12.50 23.14
N GLY A 65 -38.88 11.16 23.28
CA GLY A 65 -40.01 10.29 22.90
C GLY A 65 -39.69 8.80 22.84
N ARG A 66 -39.79 8.12 23.99
CA ARG A 66 -39.47 6.71 24.28
C ARG A 66 -40.14 5.63 23.40
N ASN A 67 -39.48 4.47 23.33
CA ASN A 67 -39.96 3.08 23.28
C ASN A 67 -41.46 2.80 23.00
N ALA A 68 -41.73 1.81 22.14
CA ALA A 68 -42.00 0.42 22.59
C ALA A 68 -42.27 -0.54 21.41
N ASP A 69 -41.85 -1.80 21.56
CA ASP A 69 -42.24 -2.94 20.72
C ASP A 69 -43.73 -3.28 20.86
N PHE A 70 -44.31 -4.01 19.90
CA PHE A 70 -45.01 -5.29 20.20
C PHE A 70 -45.29 -6.14 18.94
N HIS A 71 -45.23 -7.47 19.14
CA HIS A 71 -45.59 -8.52 18.16
C HIS A 71 -47.11 -8.59 17.87
N ALA A 72 -47.51 -9.14 16.70
CA ALA A 72 -48.02 -10.53 16.58
C ALA A 72 -48.87 -10.81 15.31
N SER A 73 -48.78 -12.08 14.85
CA SER A 73 -49.70 -12.90 14.03
C SER A 73 -51.12 -12.38 13.68
N GLY A 74 -51.75 -12.73 12.55
CA GLY A 74 -51.45 -13.73 11.51
C GLY A 74 -52.74 -14.40 10.97
N ARG A 75 -52.63 -15.32 9.97
CA ARG A 75 -53.74 -16.03 9.25
C ARG A 75 -54.52 -15.14 8.25
N LYS A 76 -54.96 -15.59 7.05
CA LYS A 76 -55.07 -16.95 6.45
C LYS A 76 -55.00 -16.89 4.89
N THR A 77 -54.47 -17.96 4.29
CA THR A 77 -54.58 -18.45 2.89
C THR A 77 -56.03 -18.59 2.38
N ALA A 78 -56.45 -18.68 1.10
CA ALA A 78 -55.90 -18.55 -0.30
C ALA A 78 -57.14 -18.73 -1.27
N PRO A 79 -57.10 -19.19 -2.57
CA PRO A 79 -56.26 -18.94 -3.76
C PRO A 79 -57.02 -18.65 -5.12
N ARG A 80 -56.29 -18.14 -6.15
CA ARG A 80 -56.32 -18.42 -7.62
C ARG A 80 -57.56 -18.25 -8.56
N CYS A 81 -57.23 -17.96 -9.85
CA CYS A 81 -57.97 -18.12 -11.14
C CYS A 81 -59.13 -17.14 -11.46
N THR A 82 -59.45 -16.73 -12.70
CA THR A 82 -58.82 -16.86 -14.06
C THR A 82 -59.38 -15.80 -15.05
N GLU A 83 -58.61 -15.51 -16.11
CA GLU A 83 -59.00 -15.10 -17.50
C GLU A 83 -60.51 -14.96 -17.91
N ARG A 84 -60.94 -13.79 -18.47
CA ARG A 84 -61.17 -13.52 -19.94
C ARG A 84 -62.17 -12.37 -20.29
N GLN A 85 -61.78 -11.61 -21.34
CA GLN A 85 -62.58 -10.99 -22.44
C GLN A 85 -63.78 -10.03 -22.23
N ALA A 86 -63.63 -8.79 -22.75
CA ALA A 86 -64.50 -8.01 -23.68
C ALA A 86 -63.97 -6.55 -23.69
N VAL A 87 -63.56 -5.86 -24.77
CA VAL A 87 -64.07 -5.65 -26.14
C VAL A 87 -65.48 -5.03 -26.18
N SER A 88 -65.59 -3.69 -26.13
CA SER A 88 -66.07 -2.90 -27.27
C SER A 88 -65.83 -1.38 -27.11
N GLU A 89 -65.63 -0.73 -28.26
CA GLU A 89 -65.94 0.65 -28.66
C GLU A 89 -66.16 1.77 -27.62
N TYR A 90 -65.41 2.87 -27.77
CA TYR A 90 -66.02 4.13 -28.23
C TYR A 90 -65.01 4.97 -29.04
N ARG A 91 -65.41 5.42 -30.24
CA ARG A 91 -64.65 6.35 -31.08
C ARG A 91 -64.98 7.80 -30.70
N GLY A 92 -64.03 8.73 -30.83
CA GLY A 92 -64.35 10.15 -31.04
C GLY A 92 -63.36 11.17 -30.51
N THR A 93 -62.74 11.91 -31.44
CA THR A 93 -62.32 13.33 -31.28
C THR A 93 -61.63 13.78 -29.98
N GLN A 94 -60.31 13.96 -30.03
CA GLN A 94 -59.71 15.30 -30.22
C GLN A 94 -58.18 15.21 -30.40
N ALA A 95 -57.66 15.82 -31.46
CA ALA A 95 -56.22 16.03 -31.63
C ALA A 95 -55.79 17.26 -30.81
N GLY A 96 -55.34 17.02 -29.58
CA GLY A 96 -54.77 18.05 -28.71
C GLY A 96 -53.47 18.62 -29.30
N ALA A 97 -53.39 19.94 -29.47
CA ALA A 97 -52.30 20.59 -30.17
C ALA A 97 -50.94 20.47 -29.45
N PHE A 98 -49.89 20.15 -30.20
CA PHE A 98 -48.50 20.40 -29.77
C PHE A 98 -48.34 21.90 -29.43
N PRO A 99 -47.76 22.26 -28.27
CA PRO A 99 -47.48 23.67 -27.97
C PRO A 99 -46.38 24.17 -28.92
N ARG A 100 -46.79 24.97 -29.92
CA ARG A 100 -45.87 25.74 -30.77
C ARG A 100 -45.02 26.62 -29.86
N THR A 101 -43.73 26.28 -29.67
CA THR A 101 -42.76 27.14 -29.01
C THR A 101 -42.78 28.50 -29.70
N SER A 102 -43.25 29.55 -29.03
CA SER A 102 -43.34 30.88 -29.63
C SER A 102 -41.95 31.37 -30.06
N ALA A 103 -41.89 32.15 -31.15
CA ALA A 103 -40.61 32.68 -31.66
C ALA A 103 -39.86 33.48 -30.58
N GLY A 104 -40.58 34.11 -29.65
CA GLY A 104 -40.03 34.78 -28.48
C GLY A 104 -39.23 33.86 -27.54
N HIS A 105 -39.63 32.60 -27.34
CA HIS A 105 -38.90 31.67 -26.47
C HIS A 105 -37.58 31.21 -27.08
N ARG A 106 -37.53 30.98 -28.41
CA ARG A 106 -36.26 30.69 -29.12
C ARG A 106 -35.35 31.91 -29.18
N SER A 107 -35.91 33.12 -29.33
CA SER A 107 -35.17 34.38 -29.26
C SER A 107 -34.56 34.60 -27.87
N GLN A 108 -35.32 34.36 -26.80
CA GLN A 108 -34.84 34.40 -25.40
C GLN A 108 -33.70 33.41 -25.15
N MET A 109 -33.83 32.14 -25.57
CA MET A 109 -32.73 31.17 -25.41
C MET A 109 -31.49 31.53 -26.23
N ARG A 110 -31.64 32.00 -27.48
CA ARG A 110 -30.51 32.47 -28.30
C ARG A 110 -29.79 33.66 -27.66
N LYS A 111 -30.53 34.63 -27.08
CA LYS A 111 -29.95 35.75 -26.33
C LYS A 111 -29.20 35.27 -25.09
N ARG A 112 -29.78 34.37 -24.29
CA ARG A 112 -29.10 33.79 -23.10
C ARG A 112 -27.83 33.03 -23.49
N PHE A 113 -27.88 32.22 -24.55
CA PHE A 113 -26.72 31.49 -25.04
C PHE A 113 -25.62 32.42 -25.56
N ALA A 114 -25.98 33.46 -26.33
CA ALA A 114 -25.03 34.48 -26.78
C ALA A 114 -24.40 35.27 -25.62
N ILE A 115 -25.17 35.60 -24.58
CA ILE A 115 -24.65 36.25 -23.37
C ILE A 115 -23.68 35.32 -22.62
N ILE A 116 -24.02 34.03 -22.46
CA ILE A 116 -23.11 33.05 -21.82
C ILE A 116 -21.83 32.86 -22.65
N ALA A 117 -21.94 32.74 -23.98
CA ALA A 117 -20.79 32.64 -24.87
C ALA A 117 -19.91 33.91 -24.84
N LEU A 118 -20.51 35.09 -24.77
CA LEU A 118 -19.79 36.36 -24.61
C LEU A 118 -19.09 36.43 -23.24
N LEU A 119 -19.76 36.01 -22.15
CA LEU A 119 -19.18 35.98 -20.81
C LEU A 119 -18.04 34.96 -20.71
N LEU A 120 -18.15 33.79 -21.35
CA LEU A 120 -17.07 32.79 -21.44
C LEU A 120 -15.92 33.30 -22.32
N GLY A 121 -16.22 33.99 -23.42
CA GLY A 121 -15.20 34.63 -24.27
C GLY A 121 -14.45 35.75 -23.53
N LEU A 122 -15.17 36.59 -22.78
CA LEU A 122 -14.61 37.63 -21.93
C LEU A 122 -13.82 37.04 -20.75
N ALA A 123 -14.29 35.94 -20.15
CA ALA A 123 -13.55 35.23 -19.11
C ALA A 123 -12.26 34.58 -19.65
N SER A 124 -12.30 33.92 -20.81
CA SER A 124 -11.10 33.39 -21.48
C SER A 124 -10.13 34.50 -21.88
N ALA A 125 -10.63 35.61 -22.43
CA ALA A 125 -9.81 36.77 -22.76
C ALA A 125 -9.21 37.40 -21.48
N TYR A 126 -9.97 37.53 -20.41
CA TYR A 126 -9.49 37.97 -19.11
C TYR A 126 -8.40 37.04 -18.58
N THR A 127 -8.63 35.72 -18.52
CA THR A 127 -7.61 34.73 -18.09
C THR A 127 -6.36 34.74 -18.97
N ALA A 128 -6.48 35.00 -20.28
CA ALA A 128 -5.33 35.09 -21.19
C ALA A 128 -4.58 36.44 -21.09
N LEU A 129 -5.25 37.51 -20.65
CA LEU A 129 -4.70 38.86 -20.49
C LEU A 129 -4.25 39.17 -19.06
N THR A 130 -4.79 38.46 -18.05
CA THR A 130 -4.27 38.44 -16.70
C THR A 130 -2.87 37.81 -16.77
N PRO A 131 -1.81 38.54 -16.40
CA PRO A 131 -0.53 37.91 -16.18
C PRO A 131 -0.72 36.88 -15.07
N GLY A 132 -0.66 35.59 -15.40
CA GLY A 132 -0.45 34.58 -14.38
C GLY A 132 0.78 34.97 -13.57
N GLU A 133 0.77 34.70 -12.26
CA GLU A 133 1.88 35.05 -11.36
C GLU A 133 3.19 34.57 -11.99
N ARG A 134 3.98 35.53 -12.50
CA ARG A 134 5.30 35.26 -13.04
C ARG A 134 6.21 35.00 -11.85
N GLU A 135 6.20 33.76 -11.39
CA GLU A 135 7.19 33.28 -10.46
C GLU A 135 8.58 33.61 -11.01
N ALA A 136 9.46 34.09 -10.13
CA ALA A 136 10.79 34.55 -10.52
C ALA A 136 11.66 33.42 -11.11
N ARG A 137 11.22 32.16 -10.98
CA ARG A 137 11.88 30.95 -11.48
C ARG A 137 10.85 29.97 -12.05
N PRO A 138 11.25 29.07 -12.96
CA PRO A 138 10.42 27.94 -13.35
C PRO A 138 9.99 27.11 -12.14
N SER A 139 8.79 26.54 -12.21
CA SER A 139 8.26 25.64 -11.19
C SER A 139 7.65 24.42 -11.87
N ILE A 140 7.83 23.25 -11.29
CA ILE A 140 7.14 22.02 -11.71
C ILE A 140 6.15 21.60 -10.64
N SER A 141 5.02 20.99 -11.03
CA SER A 141 4.10 20.42 -10.05
C SER A 141 4.34 18.93 -9.80
N TRP A 142 4.31 18.56 -8.53
CA TRP A 142 4.29 17.18 -8.06
C TRP A 142 2.93 16.89 -7.44
N THR A 143 2.14 16.09 -8.17
CA THR A 143 0.81 15.67 -7.73
C THR A 143 0.97 14.56 -6.69
N ALA A 144 0.93 14.92 -5.40
CA ALA A 144 1.21 14.05 -4.27
C ALA A 144 0.35 14.42 -3.05
N GLY A 145 0.12 13.45 -2.14
CA GLY A 145 -0.64 13.71 -0.92
C GLY A 145 0.07 14.70 0.01
N LEU A 146 -0.58 15.83 0.33
CA LEU A 146 -0.02 16.84 1.24
C LEU A 146 0.18 16.25 2.64
N SER A 147 1.44 16.21 3.07
CA SER A 147 1.84 15.89 4.45
C SER A 147 3.11 16.65 4.81
N GLN A 148 3.42 16.75 6.10
CA GLN A 148 4.66 17.34 6.59
C GLN A 148 5.90 16.64 5.97
N ASP A 149 5.80 15.33 5.75
CA ASP A 149 6.85 14.50 5.17
C ASP A 149 7.13 14.88 3.70
N ARG A 150 6.11 15.28 2.92
CA ARG A 150 6.32 15.80 1.56
C ARG A 150 6.91 17.20 1.54
N VAL A 151 6.57 18.05 2.52
CA VAL A 151 7.17 19.39 2.67
C VAL A 151 8.66 19.27 2.97
N GLU A 152 9.07 18.35 3.85
CA GLU A 152 10.50 18.10 4.11
C GLU A 152 11.21 17.53 2.87
N GLN A 153 10.59 16.58 2.15
CA GLN A 153 11.16 16.02 0.92
C GLN A 153 11.39 17.10 -0.16
N VAL A 154 10.50 18.09 -0.28
CA VAL A 154 10.68 19.23 -1.21
C VAL A 154 11.78 20.18 -0.74
N ALA A 155 11.87 20.49 0.56
CA ALA A 155 12.96 21.32 1.09
C ALA A 155 14.34 20.64 0.91
N ALA A 156 14.43 19.33 1.19
CA ALA A 156 15.62 18.54 0.96
C ALA A 156 16.01 18.47 -0.53
N PHE A 157 15.04 18.46 -1.45
CA PHE A 157 15.30 18.55 -2.89
C PHE A 157 15.96 19.88 -3.28
N HIS A 158 15.49 21.01 -2.72
CA HIS A 158 16.06 22.33 -3.00
C HIS A 158 17.50 22.46 -2.50
N GLU A 159 17.78 21.96 -1.29
CA GLU A 159 19.15 21.93 -0.75
C GLU A 159 20.06 20.93 -1.49
N TRP A 160 19.53 19.79 -1.95
CA TRP A 160 20.25 18.86 -2.82
C TRP A 160 20.61 19.48 -4.17
N MET A 161 19.73 20.29 -4.77
CA MET A 161 20.05 21.03 -5.99
C MET A 161 21.19 22.03 -5.75
N LYS A 162 21.16 22.81 -4.66
CA LYS A 162 22.27 23.70 -4.27
C LYS A 162 23.58 22.94 -4.12
N LYS A 163 23.58 21.86 -3.33
CA LYS A 163 24.76 21.01 -3.08
C LYS A 163 25.34 20.39 -4.35
N THR A 164 24.52 20.09 -5.34
CA THR A 164 24.94 19.47 -6.61
C THR A 164 25.19 20.46 -7.74
N GLY A 165 25.23 21.77 -7.46
CA GLY A 165 25.49 22.81 -8.46
C GLY A 165 24.36 23.04 -9.46
N ARG A 166 23.15 22.53 -9.18
CA ARG A 166 21.94 22.76 -9.98
C ARG A 166 21.29 24.08 -9.60
N VAL A 167 22.05 25.15 -9.78
CA VAL A 167 21.72 26.52 -9.36
C VAL A 167 21.78 27.53 -10.50
N ASP A 168 21.08 28.65 -10.32
CA ASP A 168 21.21 29.85 -11.14
C ASP A 168 22.46 30.69 -10.74
N GLU A 169 22.65 31.81 -11.43
CA GLU A 169 23.78 32.74 -11.23
C GLU A 169 23.89 33.29 -9.79
N ASN A 170 22.83 33.24 -9.01
CA ASN A 170 22.78 33.71 -7.62
C ASN A 170 23.03 32.59 -6.59
N GLY A 171 23.36 31.37 -7.04
CA GLY A 171 23.60 30.21 -6.17
C GLY A 171 22.31 29.54 -5.65
N GLU A 172 21.18 29.83 -6.28
CA GLU A 172 19.86 29.41 -5.86
C GLU A 172 19.25 28.35 -6.81
N PRO A 173 18.27 27.52 -6.39
CA PRO A 173 17.77 26.41 -7.20
C PRO A 173 17.28 26.80 -8.60
N LEU A 174 17.68 26.04 -9.64
CA LEU A 174 17.29 26.28 -11.04
C LEU A 174 15.76 26.33 -11.27
N PHE A 175 15.00 25.58 -10.48
CA PHE A 175 13.54 25.55 -10.50
C PHE A 175 12.99 25.15 -9.12
N THR A 176 11.70 25.35 -8.88
CA THR A 176 11.01 24.95 -7.65
C THR A 176 10.04 23.78 -7.89
N VAL A 177 9.59 23.14 -6.81
CA VAL A 177 8.57 22.09 -6.86
C VAL A 177 7.37 22.53 -6.04
N LYS A 178 6.18 22.48 -6.64
CA LYS A 178 4.90 22.70 -5.97
C LYS A 178 4.24 21.37 -5.65
N LEU A 179 3.68 21.25 -4.45
CA LEU A 179 2.85 20.12 -4.07
C LEU A 179 1.40 20.40 -4.48
N GLU A 180 0.83 19.52 -5.31
CA GLU A 180 -0.58 19.57 -5.72
C GLU A 180 -1.33 18.35 -5.17
N THR A 181 -2.49 18.58 -4.56
CA THR A 181 -3.33 17.48 -4.06
C THR A 181 -4.14 16.83 -5.18
N ALA A 182 -4.00 15.52 -5.35
CA ALA A 182 -5.00 14.67 -6.00
C ALA A 182 -5.02 13.27 -5.38
N ASP A 183 -6.14 12.57 -5.53
CA ASP A 183 -6.24 11.12 -5.32
C ASP A 183 -5.91 10.35 -6.62
N ASN A 184 -5.56 9.06 -6.52
CA ASN A 184 -5.11 8.28 -7.68
C ASN A 184 -6.13 8.15 -8.84
N GLN A 185 -7.45 8.25 -8.59
CA GLN A 185 -8.44 8.25 -9.67
C GLN A 185 -8.51 9.62 -10.34
N SER A 186 -8.53 10.70 -9.54
CA SER A 186 -8.40 12.07 -10.04
C SER A 186 -7.11 12.26 -10.85
N THR A 187 -5.98 11.74 -10.37
CA THR A 187 -4.68 11.75 -11.05
C THR A 187 -4.72 11.04 -12.40
N LEU A 188 -5.37 9.88 -12.50
CA LEU A 188 -5.53 9.18 -13.77
C LEU A 188 -6.40 9.97 -14.76
N ILE A 189 -7.52 10.53 -14.28
CA ILE A 189 -8.43 11.37 -15.08
C ILE A 189 -7.71 12.63 -15.57
N GLN A 190 -6.94 13.29 -14.71
CA GLN A 190 -6.08 14.43 -15.06
C GLN A 190 -5.05 14.04 -16.13
N ALA A 191 -4.37 12.89 -15.98
CA ALA A 191 -3.35 12.44 -16.91
C ALA A 191 -3.91 12.15 -18.33
N VAL A 192 -5.08 11.50 -18.43
CA VAL A 192 -5.71 11.23 -19.74
C VAL A 192 -6.40 12.46 -20.34
N SER A 193 -6.74 13.48 -19.54
CA SER A 193 -7.39 14.71 -20.00
C SER A 193 -6.43 15.86 -20.37
N GLY A 194 -5.11 15.65 -20.26
CA GLY A 194 -4.10 16.66 -20.58
C GLY A 194 -3.65 17.53 -19.39
N MET A 195 -4.13 17.24 -18.18
CA MET A 195 -4.17 18.17 -17.03
C MET A 195 -3.44 17.66 -15.78
N ALA A 196 -2.62 16.60 -15.89
CA ALA A 196 -1.79 16.15 -14.77
C ALA A 196 -0.57 17.07 -14.55
N GLY A 197 -0.07 17.08 -13.31
CA GLY A 197 1.19 17.74 -12.98
C GLY A 197 2.40 17.10 -13.66
N ASP A 198 3.54 17.80 -13.64
CA ASP A 198 4.77 17.34 -14.30
C ASP A 198 5.29 16.00 -13.74
N LEU A 199 5.12 15.80 -12.43
CA LEU A 199 5.42 14.58 -11.70
C LEU A 199 4.15 13.97 -11.14
N ILE A 200 3.89 12.71 -11.49
CA ILE A 200 2.75 11.93 -11.03
C ILE A 200 3.24 10.95 -9.96
N ASP A 201 2.73 11.06 -8.74
CA ASP A 201 3.07 10.16 -7.62
C ASP A 201 2.14 8.93 -7.53
N HIS A 202 2.52 7.95 -6.70
CA HIS A 202 1.78 6.71 -6.45
C HIS A 202 1.37 5.93 -7.73
N VAL A 203 2.19 5.98 -8.79
CA VAL A 203 1.84 5.46 -10.12
C VAL A 203 1.95 3.93 -10.20
N PRO A 204 0.84 3.20 -10.44
CA PRO A 204 0.90 1.81 -10.90
C PRO A 204 1.27 1.80 -12.39
N VAL A 205 2.57 1.66 -12.69
CA VAL A 205 3.13 1.77 -14.05
C VAL A 205 2.38 0.89 -15.06
N LYS A 206 2.11 -0.37 -14.71
CA LYS A 206 1.40 -1.33 -15.58
C LYS A 206 -0.06 -0.96 -15.90
N ARG A 207 -0.67 0.01 -15.18
CA ARG A 207 -1.99 0.58 -15.49
C ARG A 207 -1.89 1.90 -16.26
N PHE A 208 -0.90 2.75 -15.98
CA PHE A 208 -0.77 4.08 -16.59
C PHE A 208 0.03 4.06 -17.91
N ALA A 209 1.12 3.29 -18.01
CA ALA A 209 1.93 3.20 -19.22
C ALA A 209 1.16 2.70 -20.47
N PRO A 210 0.26 1.70 -20.40
CA PRO A 210 -0.57 1.29 -21.55
C PRO A 210 -1.44 2.41 -22.11
N MET A 211 -1.87 3.35 -21.26
CA MET A 211 -2.68 4.51 -21.67
C MET A 211 -1.84 5.62 -22.33
N GLY A 212 -0.51 5.44 -22.40
CA GLY A 212 0.40 6.36 -23.07
C GLY A 212 0.55 7.71 -22.37
N VAL A 213 0.21 7.82 -21.08
CA VAL A 213 0.29 9.08 -20.30
C VAL A 213 1.63 9.27 -19.57
N LEU A 214 2.46 8.24 -19.46
CA LEU A 214 3.79 8.33 -18.83
C LEU A 214 4.88 8.58 -19.87
N GLU A 215 5.89 9.37 -19.49
CA GLU A 215 7.10 9.55 -20.28
C GLU A 215 7.98 8.29 -20.20
N ASP A 216 8.56 7.89 -21.33
CA ASP A 216 9.52 6.80 -21.36
C ASP A 216 10.89 7.31 -20.89
N ILE A 217 11.35 6.81 -19.74
CA ILE A 217 12.61 7.24 -19.12
C ILE A 217 13.73 6.22 -19.28
N THR A 218 13.54 5.16 -20.09
CA THR A 218 14.46 4.01 -20.17
C THR A 218 15.92 4.42 -20.40
N GLU A 219 16.18 5.29 -21.39
CA GLU A 219 17.55 5.69 -21.72
C GLU A 219 18.14 6.63 -20.66
N PHE A 220 17.36 7.64 -20.24
CA PHE A 220 17.74 8.54 -19.16
C PHE A 220 18.10 7.77 -17.87
N ALA A 221 17.30 6.75 -17.53
CA ALA A 221 17.53 5.93 -16.35
C ALA A 221 18.80 5.09 -16.46
N ARG A 222 19.05 4.50 -17.63
CA ARG A 222 20.27 3.74 -17.94
C ARG A 222 21.52 4.63 -17.82
N GLU A 223 21.48 5.84 -18.38
CA GLU A 223 22.59 6.80 -18.36
C GLU A 223 22.88 7.36 -16.96
N ASN A 224 21.84 7.49 -16.11
CA ASN A 224 21.94 8.16 -14.80
C ASN A 224 21.92 7.19 -13.61
N GLY A 225 22.07 5.87 -13.83
CA GLY A 225 22.14 4.88 -12.76
C GLY A 225 20.82 4.66 -12.01
N LEU A 226 19.68 4.87 -12.67
CA LEU A 226 18.33 4.64 -12.16
C LEU A 226 17.76 3.28 -12.62
N ASP A 227 18.63 2.37 -13.04
CA ASP A 227 18.28 1.08 -13.65
C ASP A 227 17.44 0.20 -12.68
N PRO A 228 16.32 -0.40 -13.12
CA PRO A 228 15.44 -1.18 -12.25
C PRO A 228 16.09 -2.45 -11.67
N GLY A 229 17.09 -3.01 -12.35
CA GLY A 229 17.86 -4.18 -11.89
C GLY A 229 18.84 -3.87 -10.76
N SER A 230 19.12 -2.59 -10.49
CA SER A 230 19.88 -2.17 -9.30
C SER A 230 19.05 -2.15 -8.00
N ASN A 231 17.75 -2.44 -8.10
CA ASN A 231 16.79 -2.41 -7.00
C ASN A 231 16.67 -3.78 -6.30
N TYR A 232 15.71 -3.94 -5.39
CA TYR A 232 15.43 -5.19 -4.68
C TYR A 232 14.87 -6.28 -5.62
N GLY A 233 15.72 -6.99 -6.36
CA GLY A 233 15.35 -8.19 -7.12
C GLY A 233 14.13 -7.98 -8.05
N ALA A 234 12.98 -8.55 -7.67
CA ALA A 234 11.74 -8.47 -8.44
C ALA A 234 11.10 -7.06 -8.48
N ALA A 235 11.55 -6.12 -7.63
CA ALA A 235 11.03 -4.74 -7.56
C ALA A 235 11.09 -3.99 -8.90
N GLY A 236 12.06 -4.30 -9.78
CA GLY A 236 12.19 -3.63 -11.08
C GLY A 236 10.94 -3.76 -11.95
N ASP A 237 10.18 -4.84 -11.82
CA ASP A 237 8.93 -5.08 -12.55
C ASP A 237 7.78 -4.12 -12.15
N LEU A 238 7.89 -3.44 -11.00
CA LEU A 238 6.95 -2.38 -10.57
C LEU A 238 7.18 -1.05 -11.32
N LEU A 239 8.37 -0.85 -11.90
CA LEU A 239 8.79 0.37 -12.59
C LEU A 239 8.64 0.29 -14.13
N MET A 240 8.26 -0.89 -14.63
CA MET A 240 8.39 -1.28 -16.03
C MET A 240 7.06 -1.67 -16.67
N TYR A 241 6.94 -1.40 -17.97
CA TYR A 241 5.89 -1.94 -18.83
C TYR A 241 6.45 -2.19 -20.24
N GLY A 242 6.10 -3.32 -20.88
CA GLY A 242 6.56 -3.62 -22.25
C GLY A 242 8.09 -3.64 -22.44
N GLY A 243 8.86 -3.92 -21.38
CA GLY A 243 10.33 -3.86 -21.40
C GLY A 243 10.94 -2.46 -21.31
N ARG A 244 10.14 -1.43 -21.02
CA ARG A 244 10.57 -0.02 -20.91
C ARG A 244 10.22 0.57 -19.54
N GLN A 245 11.03 1.53 -19.09
CA GLN A 245 10.90 2.16 -17.77
C GLN A 245 10.08 3.45 -17.86
N TYR A 246 9.16 3.62 -16.92
CA TYR A 246 8.25 4.79 -16.87
C TYR A 246 8.26 5.52 -15.53
N ALA A 247 8.88 4.96 -14.50
CA ALA A 247 8.90 5.55 -13.16
C ALA A 247 10.18 5.20 -12.38
N TYR A 248 10.37 5.89 -11.26
CA TYR A 248 11.34 5.54 -10.23
C TYR A 248 10.64 5.42 -8.87
N ALA A 249 11.18 4.58 -7.98
CA ALA A 249 10.58 4.36 -6.66
C ALA A 249 10.88 5.54 -5.71
N CYS A 250 9.88 5.94 -4.92
CA CYS A 250 10.01 6.83 -3.78
C CYS A 250 10.26 6.04 -2.48
N ASN A 251 9.63 4.87 -2.36
CA ASN A 251 9.93 3.86 -1.36
C ASN A 251 9.28 2.53 -1.77
N LEU A 252 9.67 1.45 -1.11
CA LEU A 252 9.11 0.13 -1.31
C LEU A 252 8.72 -0.51 0.03
N ALA A 253 7.93 -1.58 -0.02
CA ALA A 253 7.57 -2.38 1.15
C ALA A 253 7.36 -3.85 0.78
N ALA A 254 7.69 -4.74 1.70
CA ALA A 254 7.35 -6.16 1.67
C ALA A 254 6.52 -6.50 2.92
N PRO A 255 5.22 -6.13 2.96
CA PRO A 255 4.41 -6.22 4.16
C PRO A 255 4.21 -7.66 4.62
N ALA A 256 4.23 -7.87 5.92
CA ALA A 256 3.97 -9.15 6.58
C ALA A 256 3.31 -8.89 7.94
N LEU A 257 3.46 -9.79 8.93
CA LEU A 257 2.83 -9.66 10.24
C LEU A 257 3.73 -8.97 11.25
N LEU A 258 3.38 -7.74 11.61
CA LEU A 258 3.98 -6.97 12.67
C LEU A 258 3.29 -7.26 14.01
N CYS A 259 4.05 -7.78 14.96
CA CYS A 259 3.58 -8.21 16.27
C CYS A 259 3.93 -7.19 17.36
N ASN A 260 2.99 -6.91 18.26
CA ASN A 260 3.23 -6.21 19.52
C ASN A 260 3.81 -7.22 20.53
N ALA A 261 5.14 -7.28 20.63
CA ALA A 261 5.85 -8.20 21.48
C ALA A 261 5.66 -7.93 22.99
N ASP A 262 5.29 -6.72 23.38
CA ASP A 262 4.87 -6.43 24.76
C ASP A 262 3.54 -7.12 25.10
N LEU A 263 2.60 -7.15 24.16
CA LEU A 263 1.29 -7.77 24.36
C LEU A 263 1.38 -9.29 24.48
N PHE A 264 2.23 -9.95 23.68
CA PHE A 264 2.52 -11.38 23.83
C PHE A 264 3.10 -11.69 25.22
N ARG A 265 4.14 -10.96 25.62
CA ARG A 265 4.82 -11.17 26.92
C ARG A 265 3.91 -10.90 28.11
N LYS A 266 3.01 -9.90 28.02
CA LYS A 266 1.97 -9.60 29.01
C LYS A 266 1.08 -10.82 29.32
N TYR A 267 0.83 -11.68 28.34
CA TYR A 267 0.04 -12.92 28.48
C TYR A 267 0.91 -14.19 28.58
N GLY A 268 2.20 -14.04 28.91
CA GLY A 268 3.12 -15.16 29.12
C GLY A 268 3.38 -15.98 27.86
N MET A 269 3.34 -15.34 26.69
CA MET A 269 3.64 -15.93 25.40
C MET A 269 4.80 -15.19 24.75
N GLU A 270 5.55 -15.88 23.90
CA GLU A 270 6.47 -15.22 22.97
C GLU A 270 5.71 -14.79 21.70
N PRO A 271 6.23 -13.80 20.95
CA PRO A 271 5.76 -13.53 19.60
C PRO A 271 5.87 -14.78 18.71
N PRO A 272 5.09 -14.87 17.61
CA PRO A 272 5.23 -15.94 16.63
C PRO A 272 6.67 -16.06 16.09
N PRO A 273 7.08 -17.27 15.66
CA PRO A 273 8.34 -17.45 14.95
C PRO A 273 8.28 -16.73 13.58
N GLU A 274 9.45 -16.53 12.96
CA GLU A 274 9.51 -15.84 11.68
C GLU A 274 8.73 -16.58 10.57
N GLU A 275 8.88 -17.91 10.53
CA GLU A 275 8.21 -18.79 9.58
C GLU A 275 7.30 -19.76 10.34
N TRP A 276 6.09 -19.91 9.80
CA TRP A 276 5.00 -20.69 10.39
C TRP A 276 3.94 -21.03 9.35
N THR A 277 3.10 -21.98 9.73
CA THR A 277 1.98 -22.53 8.97
C THR A 277 0.63 -21.95 9.42
N PRO A 278 -0.42 -22.06 8.58
CA PRO A 278 -1.80 -21.79 8.99
C PRO A 278 -2.27 -22.55 10.23
N GLU A 279 -1.81 -23.79 10.40
CA GLU A 279 -2.14 -24.64 11.53
C GLU A 279 -1.50 -24.12 12.84
N GLU A 280 -0.27 -23.62 12.76
CA GLU A 280 0.39 -22.92 13.88
C GLU A 280 -0.26 -21.56 14.17
N PHE A 281 -0.74 -20.83 13.16
CA PHE A 281 -1.51 -19.60 13.35
C PHE A 281 -2.81 -19.86 14.12
N GLU A 282 -3.57 -20.90 13.77
CA GLU A 282 -4.77 -21.27 14.54
C GLU A 282 -4.42 -21.69 15.97
N SER A 283 -3.41 -22.54 16.15
CA SER A 283 -3.01 -23.07 17.47
C SER A 283 -2.52 -21.97 18.43
N ILE A 284 -1.58 -21.12 17.96
CA ILE A 284 -1.04 -20.01 18.74
C ILE A 284 -2.14 -18.95 18.97
N GLY A 285 -2.96 -18.68 17.97
CA GLY A 285 -4.05 -17.71 18.05
C GLY A 285 -5.10 -18.07 19.07
N LEU A 286 -5.57 -19.32 19.09
CA LEU A 286 -6.56 -19.80 20.06
C LEU A 286 -6.05 -19.71 21.50
N GLU A 287 -4.79 -20.11 21.75
CA GLU A 287 -4.17 -19.98 23.07
C GLU A 287 -3.98 -18.51 23.47
N PHE A 288 -3.58 -17.64 22.54
CA PHE A 288 -3.47 -16.20 22.79
C PHE A 288 -4.82 -15.58 23.15
N ILE A 289 -5.87 -15.83 22.37
CA ILE A 289 -7.23 -15.32 22.63
C ILE A 289 -7.73 -15.78 24.00
N ARG A 290 -7.55 -17.07 24.32
CA ARG A 290 -7.94 -17.67 25.61
C ARG A 290 -7.31 -16.94 26.79
N ARG A 291 -6.00 -16.64 26.73
CA ARG A 291 -5.29 -15.90 27.79
C ARG A 291 -5.64 -14.41 27.82
N ALA A 292 -5.69 -13.76 26.65
CA ALA A 292 -5.85 -12.31 26.55
C ALA A 292 -7.22 -11.80 27.02
N ASN A 293 -8.23 -12.67 26.95
CA ASN A 293 -9.62 -12.41 27.30
C ASN A 293 -10.12 -13.21 28.51
N GLU A 294 -9.23 -13.91 29.24
CA GLU A 294 -9.60 -14.62 30.47
C GLU A 294 -10.28 -13.69 31.48
N GLY A 295 -11.44 -14.12 32.02
CA GLY A 295 -12.23 -13.34 32.96
C GLY A 295 -12.97 -12.11 32.39
N ARG A 296 -12.91 -11.84 31.08
CA ARG A 296 -13.68 -10.75 30.44
C ARG A 296 -15.11 -11.19 30.10
N PRO A 297 -16.10 -10.28 30.16
CA PRO A 297 -17.49 -10.58 29.76
C PRO A 297 -17.68 -10.68 28.24
N ARG A 298 -16.69 -10.27 27.44
CA ARG A 298 -16.63 -10.36 25.98
C ARG A 298 -15.17 -10.33 25.53
N GLN A 299 -14.92 -10.75 24.30
CA GLN A 299 -13.62 -10.56 23.66
C GLN A 299 -13.37 -9.07 23.38
N GLU A 300 -12.17 -8.60 23.73
CA GLU A 300 -11.74 -7.22 23.50
C GLU A 300 -10.31 -7.12 22.96
N VAL A 301 -9.52 -8.20 23.07
CA VAL A 301 -8.19 -8.33 22.48
C VAL A 301 -8.22 -9.44 21.43
N PHE A 302 -7.71 -9.13 20.23
CA PHE A 302 -7.69 -10.01 19.07
C PHE A 302 -6.25 -10.44 18.75
N PHE A 303 -6.10 -11.60 18.13
CA PHE A 303 -4.79 -12.13 17.74
C PHE A 303 -4.20 -11.35 16.56
N ALA A 304 -5.03 -10.98 15.59
CA ALA A 304 -4.66 -10.05 14.53
C ALA A 304 -5.77 -9.04 14.23
N GLY A 305 -5.40 -7.86 13.73
CA GLY A 305 -6.33 -6.98 13.02
C GLY A 305 -6.72 -7.56 11.65
N ALA A 306 -7.71 -6.95 10.98
CA ALA A 306 -8.15 -7.40 9.67
C ALA A 306 -7.03 -7.32 8.61
N MET A 307 -6.77 -8.44 7.94
CA MET A 307 -5.61 -8.62 7.05
C MET A 307 -5.91 -9.43 5.76
N PRO A 308 -7.05 -9.25 5.06
CA PRO A 308 -7.42 -10.11 3.92
C PRO A 308 -6.46 -10.02 2.71
N GLN A 309 -5.49 -9.10 2.71
CA GLN A 309 -4.34 -9.15 1.81
C GLN A 309 -3.53 -10.46 1.91
N VAL A 310 -3.61 -11.18 3.04
CA VAL A 310 -2.98 -12.49 3.24
C VAL A 310 -3.52 -13.59 2.31
N ILE A 311 -4.71 -13.41 1.73
CA ILE A 311 -5.33 -14.39 0.82
C ILE A 311 -4.45 -14.63 -0.42
N LEU A 312 -3.76 -13.60 -0.94
CA LEU A 312 -2.86 -13.76 -2.09
C LEU A 312 -1.58 -14.54 -1.72
N PRO A 313 -0.79 -14.18 -0.69
CA PRO A 313 0.30 -15.01 -0.19
C PRO A 313 -0.11 -16.45 0.13
N LEU A 314 -1.26 -16.67 0.77
CA LEU A 314 -1.77 -18.03 1.05
C LEU A 314 -2.00 -18.84 -0.24
N ALA A 315 -2.70 -18.29 -1.23
CA ALA A 315 -2.92 -18.96 -2.52
C ALA A 315 -1.60 -19.23 -3.25
N ARG A 316 -0.68 -18.26 -3.23
CA ARG A 316 0.69 -18.39 -3.77
C ARG A 316 1.53 -19.43 -3.03
N SER A 317 1.36 -19.60 -1.73
CA SER A 317 2.07 -20.65 -0.97
C SER A 317 1.66 -22.09 -1.38
N MET A 318 0.55 -22.22 -2.11
CA MET A 318 0.06 -23.46 -2.75
C MET A 318 0.21 -23.45 -4.28
N GLY A 319 0.91 -22.48 -4.87
CA GLY A 319 1.17 -22.40 -6.32
C GLY A 319 0.09 -21.72 -7.17
N GLY A 320 -0.94 -21.12 -6.56
CA GLY A 320 -1.96 -20.34 -7.27
C GLY A 320 -1.62 -18.85 -7.36
N ASP A 321 -2.07 -18.18 -8.41
CA ASP A 321 -1.92 -16.72 -8.57
C ASP A 321 -3.07 -16.14 -9.42
N VAL A 322 -3.25 -14.82 -9.40
CA VAL A 322 -4.45 -14.15 -9.95
C VAL A 322 -4.71 -14.48 -11.43
N PHE A 323 -3.65 -14.73 -12.20
CA PHE A 323 -3.70 -15.03 -13.63
C PHE A 323 -2.88 -16.27 -13.97
N ASN A 324 -3.24 -16.93 -15.07
CA ASN A 324 -2.47 -18.03 -15.67
C ASN A 324 -1.06 -17.59 -16.15
N GLU A 325 -0.29 -18.56 -16.65
CA GLU A 325 1.13 -18.43 -16.99
C GLU A 325 1.39 -17.37 -18.07
N THR A 326 0.48 -17.24 -19.03
CA THR A 326 0.55 -16.26 -20.12
C THR A 326 -0.18 -14.94 -19.83
N LEU A 327 -0.80 -14.82 -18.64
CA LEU A 327 -1.62 -13.68 -18.22
C LEU A 327 -2.88 -13.44 -19.08
N THR A 328 -3.34 -14.45 -19.83
CA THR A 328 -4.51 -14.36 -20.73
C THR A 328 -5.85 -14.63 -20.04
N ALA A 329 -5.85 -15.33 -18.90
CA ALA A 329 -7.06 -15.65 -18.15
C ALA A 329 -6.84 -15.48 -16.64
N PRO A 330 -7.87 -15.08 -15.88
CA PRO A 330 -7.85 -15.17 -14.43
C PRO A 330 -7.80 -16.63 -13.97
N ALA A 331 -7.35 -16.84 -12.73
CA ALA A 331 -7.35 -18.13 -12.05
C ALA A 331 -7.83 -18.00 -10.59
N LEU A 332 -8.73 -17.05 -10.31
CA LEU A 332 -9.28 -16.82 -8.97
C LEU A 332 -10.24 -17.93 -8.55
N ALA A 333 -10.90 -18.60 -9.50
CA ALA A 333 -11.76 -19.76 -9.23
C ALA A 333 -10.98 -21.08 -9.03
N SER A 334 -9.69 -21.02 -8.65
CA SER A 334 -8.84 -22.19 -8.44
C SER A 334 -8.79 -22.65 -6.98
N GLU A 335 -8.48 -23.94 -6.77
CA GLU A 335 -8.38 -24.57 -5.45
C GLU A 335 -7.48 -23.81 -4.44
N PRO A 336 -6.30 -23.26 -4.81
CA PRO A 336 -5.51 -22.42 -3.90
C PRO A 336 -6.24 -21.19 -3.38
N PHE A 337 -7.02 -20.49 -4.22
CA PHE A 337 -7.79 -19.33 -3.79
C PHE A 337 -9.00 -19.70 -2.95
N LEU A 338 -9.68 -20.80 -3.30
CA LEU A 338 -10.78 -21.33 -2.51
C LEU A 338 -10.32 -21.64 -1.08
N ARG A 339 -9.24 -22.43 -0.95
CA ARG A 339 -8.64 -22.75 0.36
C ARG A 339 -8.19 -21.51 1.11
N ALA A 340 -7.53 -20.55 0.45
CA ALA A 340 -7.06 -19.32 1.09
C ALA A 340 -8.22 -18.43 1.60
N LEU A 341 -9.29 -18.26 0.81
CA LEU A 341 -10.45 -17.46 1.19
C LEU A 341 -11.28 -18.15 2.29
N ALA A 342 -11.49 -19.46 2.21
CA ALA A 342 -12.19 -20.23 3.23
C ALA A 342 -11.44 -20.20 4.58
N LEU A 343 -10.12 -20.39 4.55
CA LEU A 343 -9.25 -20.29 5.73
C LEU A 343 -9.28 -18.89 6.36
N TYR A 344 -9.17 -17.82 5.55
CA TYR A 344 -9.27 -16.47 6.07
C TYR A 344 -10.66 -16.16 6.65
N HIS A 345 -11.73 -16.64 6.01
CA HIS A 345 -13.09 -16.53 6.54
C HIS A 345 -13.22 -17.24 7.89
N ARG A 346 -12.69 -18.46 8.02
CA ARG A 346 -12.66 -19.24 9.27
C ARG A 346 -11.94 -18.50 10.41
N TRP A 347 -10.81 -17.84 10.15
CA TRP A 347 -10.11 -17.03 11.16
C TRP A 347 -10.94 -15.85 11.69
N VAL A 348 -11.84 -15.30 10.87
CA VAL A 348 -12.74 -14.20 11.26
C VAL A 348 -14.03 -14.73 11.92
N ALA A 349 -14.74 -15.64 11.25
CA ALA A 349 -16.13 -15.98 11.55
C ALA A 349 -16.30 -17.24 12.43
N GLU A 350 -15.37 -18.21 12.38
CA GLU A 350 -15.46 -19.45 13.16
C GLU A 350 -14.59 -19.39 14.42
N LEU A 351 -13.34 -18.97 14.28
CA LEU A 351 -12.34 -18.96 15.36
C LEU A 351 -12.21 -17.61 16.07
N HIS A 352 -12.78 -16.55 15.48
CA HIS A 352 -12.79 -15.18 16.00
C HIS A 352 -11.39 -14.64 16.39
N LEU A 353 -10.33 -15.12 15.73
CA LEU A 353 -8.95 -14.66 15.94
C LEU A 353 -8.74 -13.22 15.42
N ILE A 354 -9.54 -12.85 14.43
CA ILE A 354 -9.58 -11.57 13.73
C ILE A 354 -10.95 -10.93 13.97
N PRO A 355 -11.05 -9.62 14.24
CA PRO A 355 -12.34 -8.95 14.46
C PRO A 355 -13.23 -8.98 13.21
N THR A 356 -14.54 -9.11 13.45
CA THR A 356 -15.57 -9.04 12.41
C THR A 356 -15.74 -7.61 11.88
N ALA A 357 -16.37 -7.46 10.71
CA ALA A 357 -16.68 -6.15 10.14
C ALA A 357 -17.54 -5.26 11.07
N ALA A 358 -18.43 -5.87 11.87
CA ALA A 358 -19.26 -5.14 12.84
C ALA A 358 -18.45 -4.64 14.04
N GLU A 359 -17.47 -5.41 14.50
CA GLU A 359 -16.56 -5.01 15.58
C GLU A 359 -15.61 -3.90 15.14
N LEU A 360 -15.07 -4.00 13.92
CA LEU A 360 -14.27 -2.94 13.28
C LEU A 360 -15.07 -1.64 13.15
N ALA A 361 -16.32 -1.71 12.68
CA ALA A 361 -17.20 -0.54 12.58
C ALA A 361 -17.60 0.05 13.95
N SER A 362 -17.39 -0.71 15.04
CA SER A 362 -17.66 -0.30 16.42
C SER A 362 -16.40 0.15 17.17
N GLU A 363 -15.26 0.28 16.48
CA GLU A 363 -14.01 0.73 17.09
C GLU A 363 -13.99 2.24 17.32
N ASN A 364 -13.59 2.64 18.53
CA ASN A 364 -13.28 4.02 18.82
C ASN A 364 -11.86 4.32 18.33
N ASN A 365 -11.73 5.13 17.29
CA ASN A 365 -10.43 5.60 16.80
C ASN A 365 -9.78 6.55 17.81
N GLN A 366 -8.91 6.01 18.66
CA GLN A 366 -8.15 6.77 19.68
C GLN A 366 -6.90 7.47 19.12
N GLY A 367 -6.71 7.46 17.80
CA GLY A 367 -5.67 8.20 17.10
C GLY A 367 -5.90 8.14 15.60
N ALA A 368 -5.39 9.14 14.87
CA ALA A 368 -5.27 9.06 13.42
C ALA A 368 -3.93 8.39 13.07
N SER A 369 -3.92 7.56 12.04
CA SER A 369 -2.72 6.93 11.46
C SER A 369 -2.71 7.20 9.96
N VAL A 370 -1.53 7.53 9.42
CA VAL A 370 -1.39 7.69 7.95
C VAL A 370 -1.20 6.35 7.24
N ASN A 371 -0.89 5.29 7.97
CA ASN A 371 -0.61 3.94 7.45
C ASN A 371 -1.74 2.93 7.68
N GLY A 372 -2.78 3.28 8.43
CA GLY A 372 -4.02 2.50 8.54
C GLY A 372 -4.54 2.35 9.97
N GLU A 373 -5.86 2.25 10.10
CA GLU A 373 -6.61 2.18 11.37
C GLU A 373 -6.22 1.03 12.31
N ALA A 374 -5.50 0.03 11.81
CA ALA A 374 -4.97 -1.06 12.65
C ALA A 374 -3.78 -0.61 13.52
N THR A 375 -3.03 0.43 13.12
CA THR A 375 -1.81 0.88 13.81
C THR A 375 -2.09 1.44 15.22
N PRO A 376 -3.10 2.30 15.44
CA PRO A 376 -3.52 2.68 16.80
C PRO A 376 -3.99 1.50 17.64
N GLN A 377 -4.65 0.50 17.04
CA GLN A 377 -5.17 -0.68 17.75
C GLN A 377 -4.06 -1.65 18.18
N LEU A 378 -2.99 -1.78 17.37
CA LEU A 378 -1.75 -2.47 17.76
C LEU A 378 -1.10 -1.77 18.97
N ALA A 379 -0.93 -0.45 18.90
CA ALA A 379 -0.30 0.34 19.96
C ALA A 379 -1.12 0.35 21.26
N ALA A 380 -2.45 0.36 21.17
CA ALA A 380 -3.37 0.24 22.30
C ALA A 380 -3.41 -1.18 22.91
N GLY A 381 -2.78 -2.18 22.27
CA GLY A 381 -2.83 -3.58 22.70
C GLY A 381 -4.20 -4.24 22.52
N ARG A 382 -5.02 -3.72 21.59
CA ARG A 382 -6.27 -4.36 21.14
C ARG A 382 -5.97 -5.48 20.15
N TYR A 383 -4.97 -5.30 19.30
CA TYR A 383 -4.49 -6.33 18.37
C TYR A 383 -3.07 -6.78 18.76
N ALA A 384 -2.82 -8.08 18.78
CA ALA A 384 -1.47 -8.60 18.96
C ALA A 384 -0.62 -8.47 17.71
N MET A 385 -1.24 -8.48 16.53
CA MET A 385 -0.57 -8.34 15.24
C MET A 385 -1.37 -7.50 14.25
N ILE A 386 -0.67 -6.85 13.31
CA ILE A 386 -1.27 -6.23 12.12
C ILE A 386 -0.44 -6.55 10.88
N ALA A 387 -1.09 -6.60 9.72
CA ALA A 387 -0.40 -6.77 8.45
C ALA A 387 0.11 -5.42 7.92
N SER A 388 1.42 -5.21 7.95
CA SER A 388 2.09 -3.94 7.62
C SER A 388 3.57 -4.15 7.26
N GLY A 389 4.29 -3.06 6.94
CA GLY A 389 5.75 -3.04 6.76
C GLY A 389 6.40 -1.97 7.64
N ARG A 390 7.70 -1.70 7.45
CA ARG A 390 8.51 -0.73 8.21
C ARG A 390 7.92 0.68 8.26
N TYR A 391 7.11 1.06 7.27
CA TYR A 391 6.37 2.32 7.18
C TYR A 391 5.44 2.59 8.38
N VAL A 392 5.00 1.54 9.09
CA VAL A 392 4.23 1.63 10.35
C VAL A 392 4.86 2.57 11.39
N ASN A 393 6.19 2.66 11.41
CA ASN A 393 6.92 3.44 12.40
C ASN A 393 6.79 4.95 12.18
N MET A 394 6.36 5.41 11.00
CA MET A 394 6.00 6.82 10.79
C MET A 394 4.89 7.25 11.75
N ASP A 395 3.96 6.34 12.10
CA ASP A 395 2.93 6.58 13.11
C ASP A 395 3.43 6.24 14.52
N LEU A 396 3.99 5.03 14.73
CA LEU A 396 4.36 4.56 16.08
C LEU A 396 5.38 5.48 16.77
N ARG A 397 6.33 6.06 16.04
CA ARG A 397 7.31 7.03 16.58
C ARG A 397 6.71 8.40 16.89
N ARG A 398 5.52 8.71 16.37
CA ARG A 398 4.77 9.96 16.62
C ARG A 398 3.73 9.80 17.72
N PHE A 399 3.34 8.57 18.06
CA PHE A 399 2.37 8.30 19.12
C PHE A 399 2.91 8.65 20.50
N ARG A 400 2.03 9.20 21.36
CA ARG A 400 2.38 9.62 22.73
C ARG A 400 2.32 8.49 23.77
N SER A 401 1.93 7.28 23.35
CA SER A 401 1.71 6.11 24.21
C SER A 401 3.00 5.44 24.73
N GLY A 402 4.17 5.93 24.32
CA GLY A 402 5.45 5.26 24.55
C GLY A 402 5.79 4.25 23.44
N PRO A 403 7.03 3.74 23.42
CA PRO A 403 7.45 2.75 22.44
C PRO A 403 6.72 1.41 22.64
N VAL A 404 6.49 0.70 21.54
CA VAL A 404 5.96 -0.67 21.52
C VAL A 404 7.09 -1.57 21.06
N ALA A 405 7.40 -2.63 21.80
CA ALA A 405 8.35 -3.63 21.35
C ALA A 405 7.75 -4.43 20.18
N LEU A 406 8.49 -4.53 19.08
CA LEU A 406 8.04 -5.13 17.83
C LEU A 406 8.75 -6.46 17.55
N SER A 407 8.01 -7.39 16.95
CA SER A 407 8.56 -8.52 16.18
C SER A 407 7.91 -8.52 14.79
N PHE A 408 8.58 -9.08 13.79
CA PHE A 408 8.12 -9.13 12.42
C PHE A 408 8.28 -10.54 11.85
N SER A 409 7.15 -11.16 11.52
CA SER A 409 7.03 -12.54 11.05
C SER A 409 6.40 -12.56 9.66
N GLN A 410 6.71 -13.59 8.87
CA GLN A 410 6.05 -13.80 7.58
C GLN A 410 4.54 -14.04 7.80
N PHE A 411 3.76 -13.99 6.73
CA PHE A 411 2.40 -14.54 6.81
C PHE A 411 2.46 -16.05 7.12
N PRO A 412 1.44 -16.63 7.78
CA PRO A 412 1.33 -18.07 7.90
C PRO A 412 1.14 -18.68 6.50
N GLU A 413 2.08 -19.50 6.07
CA GLU A 413 2.19 -19.97 4.68
C GLU A 413 2.50 -21.46 4.62
N TYR A 414 2.04 -22.12 3.57
CA TYR A 414 2.37 -23.52 3.30
C TYR A 414 3.80 -23.68 2.72
N GLY A 415 3.99 -24.60 1.76
CA GLY A 415 5.30 -25.06 1.31
C GLY A 415 6.13 -24.09 0.46
N PHE A 416 5.55 -22.97 0.03
CA PHE A 416 6.27 -21.92 -0.71
C PHE A 416 6.11 -20.57 -0.01
N LYS A 417 7.23 -19.91 0.32
CA LYS A 417 7.22 -18.63 1.04
C LYS A 417 7.20 -17.45 0.06
N ASN A 418 6.29 -16.51 0.26
CA ASN A 418 6.16 -15.33 -0.59
C ASN A 418 5.51 -14.14 0.13
N LEU A 419 5.95 -12.93 -0.23
CA LEU A 419 5.27 -11.68 0.14
C LEU A 419 4.88 -10.91 -1.11
N VAL A 420 3.91 -10.00 -0.99
CA VAL A 420 3.58 -9.05 -2.05
C VAL A 420 4.55 -7.88 -1.99
N PHE A 421 5.28 -7.62 -3.08
CA PHE A 421 6.16 -6.46 -3.18
C PHE A 421 5.36 -5.24 -3.67
N LEU A 422 5.38 -4.18 -2.87
CA LEU A 422 4.74 -2.88 -3.17
C LEU A 422 5.79 -1.79 -3.34
N SER A 423 5.47 -0.78 -4.15
CA SER A 423 6.24 0.45 -4.25
C SER A 423 5.35 1.67 -4.47
N ARG A 424 5.76 2.81 -3.90
CA ARG A 424 5.28 4.13 -4.30
C ARG A 424 6.20 4.60 -5.41
N ASN A 425 5.65 4.86 -6.59
CA ASN A 425 6.43 5.29 -7.76
C ASN A 425 6.07 6.71 -8.15
N THR A 426 7.08 7.54 -8.46
CA THR A 426 6.89 8.81 -9.17
C THR A 426 7.30 8.63 -10.63
N ALA A 427 6.43 9.08 -11.54
CA ALA A 427 6.63 9.06 -12.99
C ALA A 427 6.61 10.49 -13.54
N VAL A 428 7.30 10.71 -14.66
CA VAL A 428 7.20 11.98 -15.41
C VAL A 428 5.98 11.92 -16.31
N TYR A 429 5.14 12.96 -16.28
CA TYR A 429 3.97 13.05 -17.14
C TYR A 429 4.38 13.30 -18.60
N LYS A 430 3.86 12.51 -19.55
CA LYS A 430 4.19 12.64 -20.97
C LYS A 430 3.77 13.99 -21.57
N GLY A 431 2.73 14.61 -21.01
CA GLY A 431 2.25 15.94 -21.41
C GLY A 431 3.01 17.11 -20.75
N SER A 432 3.94 16.84 -19.82
CA SER A 432 4.74 17.87 -19.15
C SER A 432 5.52 18.73 -20.16
N LYS A 433 5.58 20.04 -19.90
CA LYS A 433 6.44 20.99 -20.61
C LYS A 433 7.83 21.11 -19.98
N HIS A 434 8.04 20.48 -18.82
CA HIS A 434 9.22 20.62 -17.97
C HIS A 434 9.89 19.27 -17.69
N LYS A 435 9.84 18.35 -18.66
CA LYS A 435 10.32 16.96 -18.54
C LYS A 435 11.75 16.83 -18.01
N GLU A 436 12.67 17.71 -18.43
CA GLU A 436 14.05 17.66 -17.96
C GLU A 436 14.20 18.09 -16.50
N TYR A 437 13.36 19.01 -16.01
CA TYR A 437 13.28 19.35 -14.59
C TYR A 437 12.62 18.21 -13.79
N ALA A 438 11.56 17.60 -14.31
CA ALA A 438 10.93 16.42 -13.70
C ALA A 438 11.90 15.22 -13.61
N LYS A 439 12.72 14.98 -14.63
CA LYS A 439 13.80 13.99 -14.62
C LYS A 439 14.86 14.28 -13.56
N ILE A 440 15.24 15.55 -13.32
CA ILE A 440 16.15 15.94 -12.23
C ILE A 440 15.57 15.55 -10.86
N PHE A 441 14.26 15.61 -10.66
CA PHE A 441 13.64 15.15 -9.41
C PHE A 441 13.80 13.63 -9.21
N LEU A 442 13.78 12.82 -10.28
CA LEU A 442 14.05 11.38 -10.18
C LEU A 442 15.50 11.09 -9.72
N LEU A 443 16.48 11.92 -10.12
CA LEU A 443 17.86 11.83 -9.62
C LEU A 443 17.94 12.08 -8.11
N PHE A 444 17.11 12.99 -7.59
CA PHE A 444 17.01 13.20 -6.15
C PHE A 444 16.43 11.99 -5.41
N LEU A 445 15.41 11.32 -5.95
CA LEU A 445 14.89 10.08 -5.35
C LEU A 445 15.94 8.96 -5.25
N ALA A 446 16.93 8.93 -6.16
CA ALA A 446 18.07 8.02 -6.12
C ALA A 446 19.25 8.51 -5.26
N SER A 447 19.24 9.76 -4.84
CA SER A 447 20.31 10.39 -4.07
C SER A 447 20.45 9.79 -2.67
N ARG A 448 21.64 9.93 -2.08
CA ARG A 448 21.84 9.54 -0.67
C ARG A 448 20.92 10.36 0.24
N GLU A 449 20.82 11.66 -0.01
CA GLU A 449 20.05 12.62 0.79
C GLU A 449 18.58 12.20 0.92
N TYR A 450 17.95 11.74 -0.15
CA TYR A 450 16.58 11.23 -0.10
C TYR A 450 16.46 9.87 0.59
N ASN A 451 17.40 8.95 0.32
CA ASN A 451 17.37 7.61 0.91
C ASN A 451 17.65 7.66 2.43
N ASP A 452 18.50 8.57 2.90
CA ASP A 452 18.76 8.82 4.31
C ASP A 452 17.48 9.35 5.03
N ILE A 453 16.62 10.13 4.38
CA ILE A 453 15.29 10.52 4.92
C ILE A 453 14.39 9.29 5.10
N ILE A 454 14.25 8.45 4.06
CA ILE A 454 13.43 7.22 4.11
C ILE A 454 13.94 6.25 5.20
N ILE A 455 15.26 6.13 5.35
CA ILE A 455 15.89 5.33 6.42
C ILE A 455 15.57 5.93 7.80
N ARG A 456 15.81 7.23 7.99
CA ARG A 456 15.61 7.97 9.25
C ARG A 456 14.17 7.89 9.74
N ASP A 457 13.21 8.18 8.88
CA ASP A 457 11.79 8.29 9.23
C ASP A 457 11.07 6.95 9.28
N SER A 458 11.69 5.93 8.67
CA SER A 458 11.13 4.59 8.53
C SER A 458 9.96 4.52 7.54
N ASP A 459 9.88 5.43 6.55
CA ASP A 459 8.91 5.46 5.44
C ASP A 459 9.17 4.34 4.41
N GLY A 460 9.22 3.08 4.89
CA GLY A 460 9.47 1.87 4.11
C GLY A 460 10.95 1.52 3.86
N LEU A 461 11.19 0.80 2.77
CA LEU A 461 12.49 0.48 2.19
C LEU A 461 12.99 1.66 1.33
N PRO A 462 14.25 2.10 1.47
CA PRO A 462 14.83 3.15 0.64
C PRO A 462 14.89 2.74 -0.86
N PRO A 463 14.61 3.65 -1.81
CA PRO A 463 14.64 3.34 -3.26
C PRO A 463 15.87 2.62 -3.79
N ASN A 464 17.04 2.85 -3.19
CA ASN A 464 18.28 2.18 -3.56
C ASN A 464 18.76 1.26 -2.41
N PRO A 465 18.83 -0.06 -2.62
CA PRO A 465 19.13 -1.03 -1.57
C PRO A 465 20.50 -0.83 -0.92
N LYS A 466 21.49 -0.27 -1.63
CA LYS A 466 22.86 -0.07 -1.14
C LYS A 466 22.96 0.84 0.10
N TRP A 467 21.93 1.64 0.38
CA TRP A 467 21.87 2.51 1.57
C TRP A 467 21.26 1.81 2.79
N ALA A 468 20.52 0.72 2.62
CA ALA A 468 20.06 -0.15 3.71
C ALA A 468 21.03 -1.32 3.96
N GLU A 469 21.68 -1.83 2.91
CA GLU A 469 22.66 -2.90 2.99
C GLU A 469 23.85 -2.53 3.86
N ASN A 470 24.17 -3.39 4.83
CA ASN A 470 25.25 -3.22 5.80
C ASN A 470 25.17 -1.92 6.64
N ASN A 471 24.03 -1.21 6.62
CA ASN A 471 23.83 0.02 7.36
C ASN A 471 23.29 -0.27 8.79
N PRO A 472 24.05 0.02 9.86
CA PRO A 472 23.59 -0.20 11.23
C PRO A 472 22.39 0.71 11.59
N ASP A 473 22.38 1.95 11.11
CA ASP A 473 21.30 2.92 11.39
C ASP A 473 19.98 2.54 10.71
N TYR A 474 20.04 1.71 9.64
CA TYR A 474 18.86 1.07 9.08
C TYR A 474 18.44 -0.17 9.89
N ARG A 475 19.40 -1.07 10.18
CA ARG A 475 19.12 -2.38 10.80
C ARG A 475 18.66 -2.28 12.25
N THR A 476 19.27 -1.38 13.03
CA THR A 476 18.97 -1.16 14.45
C THR A 476 19.18 0.32 14.75
N PRO A 477 18.21 1.19 14.39
CA PRO A 477 18.36 2.63 14.54
C PRO A 477 18.65 3.01 16.00
N PRO A 478 19.62 3.88 16.30
CA PRO A 478 19.99 4.22 17.67
C PRO A 478 18.81 4.71 18.53
N GLY A 479 18.63 4.12 19.71
CA GLY A 479 17.52 4.42 20.62
C GLY A 479 16.17 3.87 20.17
N ARG A 480 16.16 2.96 19.18
CA ARG A 480 14.97 2.26 18.66
C ARG A 480 15.17 0.75 18.60
N GLU A 481 15.94 0.20 19.53
CA GLU A 481 16.22 -1.24 19.67
C GLU A 481 14.93 -2.06 19.88
N TYR A 482 13.87 -1.41 20.40
CA TYR A 482 12.53 -1.99 20.52
C TYR A 482 11.83 -2.27 19.18
N GLU A 483 12.31 -1.73 18.05
CA GLU A 483 11.78 -2.07 16.71
C GLU A 483 12.20 -3.48 16.25
N GLY A 484 13.08 -4.15 17.01
CA GLY A 484 13.30 -5.59 16.92
C GLY A 484 13.92 -6.03 15.59
N ASN A 485 13.38 -7.12 15.02
CA ASN A 485 13.84 -7.70 13.76
C ASN A 485 13.20 -7.08 12.50
N LEU A 486 12.26 -6.12 12.65
CA LEU A 486 11.48 -5.50 11.56
C LEU A 486 12.33 -5.10 10.34
N HIS A 487 13.35 -4.28 10.57
CA HIS A 487 14.19 -3.74 9.49
C HIS A 487 14.99 -4.82 8.78
N ALA A 488 15.58 -5.74 9.56
CA ALA A 488 16.38 -6.84 9.02
C ALA A 488 15.52 -7.82 8.21
N ASN A 489 14.31 -8.13 8.69
CA ASN A 489 13.42 -9.07 8.04
C ASN A 489 12.76 -8.50 6.79
N GLU A 490 12.27 -7.25 6.80
CA GLU A 490 11.71 -6.66 5.57
C GLU A 490 12.75 -6.55 4.45
N LEU A 491 13.98 -6.09 4.78
CA LEU A 491 15.10 -6.05 3.83
C LEU A 491 15.47 -7.42 3.28
N LYS A 492 15.52 -8.44 4.14
CA LYS A 492 15.78 -9.83 3.74
C LYS A 492 14.71 -10.33 2.78
N TRP A 493 13.44 -10.19 3.12
CA TRP A 493 12.34 -10.71 2.32
C TRP A 493 12.15 -9.96 1.00
N ALA A 494 12.32 -8.63 1.00
CA ALA A 494 12.38 -7.80 -0.20
C ALA A 494 13.37 -8.33 -1.26
N ARG A 495 14.52 -8.87 -0.82
CA ARG A 495 15.55 -9.42 -1.70
C ARG A 495 15.34 -10.88 -2.12
N THR A 496 14.41 -11.62 -1.49
CA THR A 496 14.36 -13.09 -1.57
C THR A 496 12.99 -13.68 -1.93
N ILE A 497 11.92 -13.25 -1.25
CA ILE A 497 10.57 -13.83 -1.35
C ILE A 497 9.49 -12.81 -1.72
N ALA A 498 9.77 -11.51 -1.71
CA ALA A 498 8.82 -10.48 -2.12
C ALA A 498 8.69 -10.45 -3.65
N LEU A 499 7.45 -10.55 -4.14
CA LEU A 499 7.11 -10.60 -5.56
C LEU A 499 5.96 -9.64 -5.86
N PRO A 500 6.03 -8.84 -6.93
CA PRO A 500 4.91 -8.03 -7.39
C PRO A 500 3.60 -8.82 -7.57
N GLU A 501 2.47 -8.12 -7.50
CA GLU A 501 1.20 -8.68 -7.98
C GLU A 501 1.26 -8.90 -9.49
N SER A 502 0.76 -10.05 -9.95
CA SER A 502 0.67 -10.34 -11.39
C SER A 502 -0.44 -9.51 -12.01
N LEU A 503 -0.10 -8.75 -13.05
CA LEU A 503 -1.03 -7.87 -13.76
C LEU A 503 -1.09 -8.27 -15.24
N SER A 504 -2.29 -8.59 -15.71
CA SER A 504 -2.52 -8.90 -17.12
C SER A 504 -2.50 -7.63 -17.99
N PRO A 505 -1.75 -7.60 -19.11
CA PRO A 505 -1.82 -6.50 -20.08
C PRO A 505 -3.20 -6.41 -20.75
N TYR A 506 -4.02 -7.46 -20.64
CA TYR A 506 -5.39 -7.51 -21.13
C TYR A 506 -6.42 -7.05 -20.09
N TYR A 507 -6.00 -6.75 -18.86
CA TYR A 507 -6.86 -6.25 -17.79
C TYR A 507 -6.32 -4.95 -17.14
N PRO A 508 -6.28 -3.82 -17.89
CA PRO A 508 -5.64 -2.58 -17.45
C PRO A 508 -6.34 -1.90 -16.27
N LEU A 509 -7.61 -2.22 -16.00
CA LEU A 509 -8.32 -1.71 -14.82
C LEU A 509 -7.68 -2.18 -13.50
N ALA A 510 -7.19 -3.43 -13.48
CA ALA A 510 -6.46 -4.02 -12.35
C ALA A 510 -7.11 -3.78 -10.99
N ASP A 511 -8.44 -3.97 -10.88
CA ASP A 511 -9.13 -3.81 -9.60
C ASP A 511 -8.93 -5.04 -8.69
N ASN A 512 -9.01 -4.83 -7.38
CA ASN A 512 -8.69 -5.88 -6.41
C ASN A 512 -9.88 -6.85 -6.25
N LYS A 513 -9.95 -7.83 -7.15
CA LYS A 513 -11.01 -8.86 -7.13
C LYS A 513 -10.92 -9.86 -5.99
N ILE A 514 -9.75 -10.02 -5.36
CA ILE A 514 -9.60 -10.81 -4.14
C ILE A 514 -10.35 -10.13 -2.99
N ARG A 515 -10.15 -8.82 -2.82
CA ARG A 515 -10.87 -7.99 -1.84
C ARG A 515 -12.38 -8.03 -2.10
N TYR A 516 -12.81 -7.89 -3.36
CA TYR A 516 -14.22 -8.03 -3.75
C TYR A 516 -14.81 -9.39 -3.35
N ALA A 517 -14.12 -10.50 -3.61
CA ALA A 517 -14.58 -11.83 -3.22
C ALA A 517 -14.70 -11.95 -1.70
N TYR A 518 -13.68 -11.51 -0.95
CA TYR A 518 -13.70 -11.46 0.51
C TYR A 518 -14.87 -10.65 1.07
N GLU A 519 -15.12 -9.43 0.56
CA GLU A 519 -16.19 -8.56 1.04
C GLU A 519 -17.58 -9.17 0.82
N ARG A 520 -17.77 -9.96 -0.25
CA ARG A 520 -19.01 -10.72 -0.46
C ARG A 520 -19.21 -11.82 0.58
N VAL A 521 -18.16 -12.59 0.88
CA VAL A 521 -18.24 -13.66 1.89
C VAL A 521 -18.45 -13.06 3.29
N ALA A 522 -17.65 -12.06 3.67
CA ALA A 522 -17.76 -11.37 4.96
C ALA A 522 -19.12 -10.65 5.15
N GLY A 523 -19.76 -10.22 4.06
CA GLY A 523 -21.12 -9.67 4.06
C GLY A 523 -22.25 -10.71 3.99
N GLY A 524 -21.94 -12.02 3.95
CA GLY A 524 -22.93 -13.09 3.81
C GLY A 524 -23.65 -13.13 2.46
N LEU A 525 -23.07 -12.53 1.42
CA LEU A 525 -23.68 -12.36 0.09
C LEU A 525 -23.41 -13.53 -0.88
N SER A 526 -22.44 -14.39 -0.56
CA SER A 526 -21.99 -15.52 -1.39
C SER A 526 -21.14 -16.49 -0.57
N THR A 527 -21.09 -17.76 -0.95
CA THR A 527 -20.04 -18.68 -0.46
C THR A 527 -18.66 -18.29 -1.03
N PRO A 528 -17.54 -18.78 -0.47
CA PRO A 528 -16.20 -18.58 -1.05
C PRO A 528 -16.11 -18.98 -2.53
N GLU A 529 -16.68 -20.13 -2.90
CA GLU A 529 -16.71 -20.64 -4.28
C GLU A 529 -17.48 -19.70 -5.21
N GLU A 530 -18.68 -19.27 -4.79
CA GLU A 530 -19.53 -18.37 -5.56
C GLU A 530 -18.89 -16.99 -5.75
N ALA A 531 -18.27 -16.45 -4.69
CA ALA A 531 -17.60 -15.16 -4.70
C ALA A 531 -16.39 -15.14 -5.65
N LEU A 532 -15.56 -16.18 -5.58
CA LEU A 532 -14.39 -16.36 -6.46
C LEU A 532 -14.83 -16.61 -7.91
N ALA A 533 -15.82 -17.47 -8.15
CA ALA A 533 -16.33 -17.72 -9.50
C ALA A 533 -16.97 -16.46 -10.14
N LEU A 534 -17.59 -15.58 -9.34
CA LEU A 534 -18.08 -14.30 -9.82
C LEU A 534 -16.93 -13.32 -10.12
N ALA A 535 -15.95 -13.21 -9.22
CA ALA A 535 -14.75 -12.40 -9.40
C ALA A 535 -14.00 -12.76 -10.69
N ASP A 536 -13.77 -14.06 -10.90
CA ASP A 536 -13.11 -14.64 -12.07
C ASP A 536 -13.85 -14.32 -13.37
N ARG A 537 -15.18 -14.56 -13.42
CA ARG A 537 -16.03 -14.21 -14.57
C ARG A 537 -15.98 -12.72 -14.93
N VAL A 538 -15.91 -11.83 -13.94
CA VAL A 538 -15.84 -10.38 -14.18
C VAL A 538 -14.50 -9.98 -14.82
N ILE A 539 -13.37 -10.51 -14.34
CA ILE A 539 -12.06 -10.28 -15.00
C ILE A 539 -12.08 -10.84 -16.42
N ALA A 540 -12.52 -12.09 -16.59
CA ALA A 540 -12.56 -12.74 -17.91
C ALA A 540 -13.45 -11.98 -18.91
N HIS A 541 -14.54 -11.37 -18.45
CA HIS A 541 -15.38 -10.51 -19.29
C HIS A 541 -14.67 -9.23 -19.72
N ALA A 542 -14.07 -8.49 -18.77
CA ALA A 542 -13.36 -7.25 -19.05
C ALA A 542 -12.10 -7.44 -19.91
N ILE A 543 -11.42 -8.60 -19.79
CA ILE A 543 -10.37 -9.03 -20.72
C ILE A 543 -10.93 -9.11 -22.15
N ARG A 544 -12.05 -9.81 -22.35
CA ARG A 544 -12.67 -9.93 -23.69
C ARG A 544 -13.07 -8.58 -24.27
N GLU A 545 -13.62 -7.67 -23.46
CA GLU A 545 -13.97 -6.32 -23.91
C GLU A 545 -12.73 -5.50 -24.30
N THR A 546 -11.68 -5.52 -23.47
CA THR A 546 -10.41 -4.82 -23.73
C THR A 546 -9.75 -5.30 -25.02
N VAL A 547 -9.67 -6.62 -25.20
CA VAL A 547 -9.09 -7.29 -26.39
C VAL A 547 -9.96 -7.07 -27.64
N ALA A 548 -11.28 -7.03 -27.50
CA ALA A 548 -12.16 -6.70 -28.61
C ALA A 548 -11.97 -5.25 -29.09
N GLY A 549 -11.79 -4.30 -28.16
CA GLY A 549 -11.65 -2.87 -28.45
C GLY A 549 -10.34 -2.45 -29.12
N THR A 550 -9.27 -3.24 -29.04
CA THR A 550 -7.94 -2.85 -29.53
C THR A 550 -7.31 -3.91 -30.44
N ALA A 551 -7.13 -3.59 -31.72
CA ALA A 551 -6.63 -4.54 -32.73
C ALA A 551 -5.24 -5.12 -32.42
N SER A 552 -4.29 -4.29 -31.97
CA SER A 552 -2.94 -4.73 -31.62
C SER A 552 -2.90 -5.66 -30.40
N LEU A 553 -3.78 -5.45 -29.42
CA LEU A 553 -3.93 -6.36 -28.27
C LEU A 553 -4.53 -7.70 -28.69
N ARG A 554 -5.39 -7.73 -29.72
CA ARG A 554 -6.04 -8.96 -30.21
C ARG A 554 -5.03 -9.97 -30.76
N GLU A 555 -4.15 -9.54 -31.67
CA GLU A 555 -3.12 -10.43 -32.21
C GLU A 555 -2.16 -10.94 -31.11
N GLN A 556 -1.83 -10.09 -30.14
CA GLN A 556 -0.99 -10.49 -29.01
C GLN A 556 -1.71 -11.52 -28.12
N TYR A 557 -2.98 -11.26 -27.80
CA TYR A 557 -3.82 -12.14 -27.00
C TYR A 557 -4.00 -13.52 -27.65
N GLU A 558 -4.20 -13.57 -28.97
CA GLU A 558 -4.33 -14.82 -29.72
C GLU A 558 -3.03 -15.64 -29.71
N ARG A 559 -1.87 -14.99 -29.91
CA ARG A 559 -0.55 -15.64 -29.77
C ARG A 559 -0.31 -16.19 -28.36
N ASP A 560 -0.71 -15.43 -27.34
CA ASP A 560 -0.54 -15.82 -25.94
C ASP A 560 -1.49 -16.94 -25.53
N CYS A 561 -2.73 -16.94 -26.03
CA CYS A 561 -3.67 -18.05 -25.85
C CYS A 561 -3.18 -19.33 -26.57
N ALA A 562 -2.55 -19.20 -27.73
CA ALA A 562 -1.93 -20.34 -28.41
C ALA A 562 -0.70 -20.87 -27.66
N LEU A 563 0.05 -20.00 -26.98
CA LEU A 563 1.14 -20.39 -26.08
C LEU A 563 0.61 -21.10 -24.82
N GLN A 564 -0.48 -20.62 -24.24
CA GLN A 564 -1.13 -21.24 -23.09
C GLN A 564 -1.52 -22.69 -23.36
N LYS A 565 -2.14 -22.97 -24.52
CA LYS A 565 -2.49 -24.34 -24.92
C LYS A 565 -1.28 -25.28 -24.93
N LYS A 566 -0.11 -24.81 -25.40
CA LYS A 566 1.15 -25.58 -25.37
C LYS A 566 1.65 -25.81 -23.95
N ILE A 567 1.51 -24.83 -23.05
CA ILE A 567 1.83 -24.99 -21.63
C ILE A 567 0.94 -26.07 -21.01
N ASP A 568 -0.36 -26.05 -21.30
CA ASP A 568 -1.34 -27.02 -20.79
C ASP A 568 -1.04 -28.43 -21.31
N GLU A 569 -0.72 -28.60 -22.60
CA GLU A 569 -0.29 -29.87 -23.21
C GLU A 569 1.01 -30.42 -22.57
N TYR A 570 2.00 -29.56 -22.31
CA TYR A 570 3.24 -29.96 -21.64
C TYR A 570 2.98 -30.39 -20.20
N ARG A 571 2.14 -29.65 -19.47
CA ARG A 571 1.73 -29.98 -18.11
C ARG A 571 1.01 -31.32 -18.03
N GLN A 572 0.05 -31.56 -18.92
CA GLN A 572 -0.69 -32.83 -18.99
C GLN A 572 0.21 -34.03 -19.33
N SER A 573 1.26 -33.80 -20.13
CA SER A 573 2.26 -34.83 -20.47
C SER A 573 3.42 -34.94 -19.48
N GLY A 574 3.38 -34.25 -18.33
CA GLY A 574 4.42 -34.29 -17.30
C GLY A 574 5.76 -33.68 -17.75
N ARG A 575 5.77 -32.90 -18.84
CA ARG A 575 6.98 -32.31 -19.41
C ARG A 575 7.33 -31.02 -18.67
N LYS A 576 8.63 -30.81 -18.45
CA LYS A 576 9.17 -29.54 -17.94
C LYS A 576 8.85 -28.39 -18.91
N LEU A 577 8.46 -27.25 -18.36
CA LEU A 577 8.04 -26.07 -19.11
C LEU A 577 9.25 -25.16 -19.44
N PRO A 578 9.38 -24.65 -20.67
CA PRO A 578 10.39 -23.63 -20.96
C PRO A 578 10.13 -22.34 -20.17
N ALA A 579 11.17 -21.79 -19.53
CA ALA A 579 11.05 -20.65 -18.61
C ALA A 579 10.54 -19.38 -19.30
N GLU A 580 10.88 -19.21 -20.58
CA GLU A 580 10.49 -18.07 -21.41
C GLU A 580 9.02 -18.09 -21.86
N TRP A 581 8.32 -19.22 -21.67
CA TRP A 581 6.87 -19.31 -21.92
C TRP A 581 6.05 -18.71 -20.76
N ILE A 582 6.64 -18.62 -19.56
CA ILE A 582 5.95 -18.20 -18.34
C ILE A 582 6.15 -16.69 -18.13
N ARG A 583 5.08 -15.92 -18.39
CA ARG A 583 5.07 -14.46 -18.23
C ARG A 583 4.63 -13.99 -16.86
N ASN A 584 3.82 -14.80 -16.16
CA ASN A 584 3.50 -14.60 -14.76
C ASN A 584 4.79 -14.71 -13.92
N THR A 585 5.23 -13.59 -13.34
CA THR A 585 6.47 -13.47 -12.56
C THR A 585 6.49 -14.43 -11.36
N PHE A 586 5.36 -14.57 -10.66
CA PHE A 586 5.23 -15.48 -9.54
C PHE A 586 5.31 -16.95 -10.01
N LEU A 587 4.50 -17.36 -10.98
CA LEU A 587 4.46 -18.75 -11.45
C LEU A 587 5.82 -19.17 -12.03
N ARG A 588 6.55 -18.27 -12.69
CA ARG A 588 7.91 -18.53 -13.17
C ARG A 588 8.88 -18.85 -12.02
N LYS A 589 8.87 -18.08 -10.92
CA LYS A 589 9.70 -18.39 -9.73
C LYS A 589 9.23 -19.67 -9.05
N TYR A 590 7.92 -19.84 -8.85
CA TYR A 590 7.35 -21.05 -8.24
C TYR A 590 7.74 -22.32 -9.01
N TYR A 591 7.65 -22.31 -10.35
CA TYR A 591 8.05 -23.44 -11.19
C TYR A 591 9.56 -23.69 -11.20
N ARG A 592 10.39 -22.63 -11.15
CA ARG A 592 11.85 -22.77 -11.01
C ARG A 592 12.21 -23.50 -9.72
N ASP A 593 11.71 -23.01 -8.59
CA ASP A 593 12.08 -23.49 -7.26
C ASP A 593 11.58 -24.93 -7.01
N ASN A 594 10.43 -25.29 -7.61
CA ASN A 594 9.88 -26.64 -7.64
C ASN A 594 10.44 -27.53 -8.77
N GLY A 595 11.41 -27.05 -9.57
CA GLY A 595 12.08 -27.84 -10.60
C GLY A 595 11.23 -28.20 -11.83
N MET A 596 10.10 -27.51 -12.03
CA MET A 596 9.14 -27.73 -13.11
C MET A 596 9.58 -27.07 -14.44
N LEU A 597 10.58 -26.17 -14.40
CA LEU A 597 11.13 -25.55 -15.61
C LEU A 597 12.24 -26.39 -16.28
N ALA A 598 12.36 -26.25 -17.59
CA ALA A 598 13.39 -26.84 -18.43
C ALA A 598 14.60 -25.90 -18.55
N GLY A 599 15.81 -26.46 -18.65
CA GLY A 599 17.05 -25.69 -18.90
C GLY A 599 17.65 -24.95 -17.71
N GLU A 600 16.89 -24.70 -16.64
CA GLU A 600 17.40 -24.05 -15.42
C GLU A 600 17.85 -25.11 -14.38
N THR A 601 19.16 -25.18 -14.11
CA THR A 601 19.66 -25.76 -12.86
C THR A 601 19.23 -24.89 -11.68
N LYS A 602 18.83 -25.50 -10.56
CA LYS A 602 18.61 -24.75 -9.31
C LYS A 602 19.86 -23.94 -8.99
N GLU A 603 19.72 -22.62 -8.93
CA GLU A 603 20.73 -21.79 -8.26
C GLU A 603 20.82 -22.28 -6.81
N ALA A 604 22.03 -22.69 -6.40
CA ALA A 604 22.28 -22.96 -5.00
C ALA A 604 22.04 -21.65 -4.22
N PRO A 605 21.44 -21.69 -3.01
CA PRO A 605 21.30 -20.50 -2.20
C PRO A 605 22.68 -19.86 -2.01
N ALA A 606 22.79 -18.57 -2.31
CA ALA A 606 24.05 -17.84 -2.22
C ALA A 606 24.64 -18.02 -0.82
N GLN A 607 25.76 -18.73 -0.73
CA GLN A 607 26.49 -18.82 0.53
C GLN A 607 26.98 -17.41 0.88
N PRO A 608 26.90 -17.00 2.16
CA PRO A 608 27.47 -15.73 2.57
C PRO A 608 28.97 -15.75 2.25
N GLU A 609 29.46 -14.73 1.56
CA GLU A 609 30.87 -14.62 1.19
C GLU A 609 31.74 -14.70 2.45
N SER A 610 32.48 -15.80 2.57
CA SER A 610 33.42 -16.00 3.67
C SER A 610 34.57 -15.00 3.54
N GLU A 611 34.75 -14.21 4.61
CA GLU A 611 35.83 -13.25 4.86
C GLU A 611 37.04 -13.34 3.92
N ILE A 612 37.20 -12.32 3.05
CA ILE A 612 38.46 -12.08 2.35
C ILE A 612 39.49 -11.63 3.40
N PRO A 613 40.58 -12.38 3.66
CA PRO A 613 41.59 -11.95 4.61
C PRO A 613 42.34 -10.72 4.07
N PRO A 614 42.72 -9.76 4.93
CA PRO A 614 43.34 -8.51 4.49
C PRO A 614 44.69 -8.76 3.81
N ARG A 615 44.89 -8.18 2.62
CA ARG A 615 46.18 -8.22 1.92
C ARG A 615 47.26 -7.50 2.74
N GLY A 616 48.08 -8.28 3.42
CA GLY A 616 49.21 -7.79 4.20
C GLY A 616 50.34 -7.19 3.35
N ALA A 617 50.84 -6.05 3.82
CA ALA A 617 52.13 -5.41 3.55
C ALA A 617 53.05 -5.99 2.44
N PHE A 618 53.31 -5.18 1.42
CA PHE A 618 54.52 -5.30 0.60
C PHE A 618 55.76 -5.03 1.46
N SER A 619 56.54 -6.07 1.74
CA SER A 619 57.90 -5.98 2.27
C SER A 619 58.86 -6.56 1.23
N GLY A 620 59.75 -5.71 0.69
CA GLY A 620 60.62 -6.10 -0.42
C GLY A 620 61.87 -6.85 0.02
N LYS A 621 62.40 -7.71 -0.85
CA LYS A 621 63.83 -8.04 -0.92
C LYS A 621 64.23 -8.44 -2.35
N ARG A 622 65.49 -8.15 -2.68
CA ARG A 622 66.08 -8.23 -4.03
C ARG A 622 66.39 -9.67 -4.46
N ALA A 623 66.39 -9.89 -5.77
CA ALA A 623 67.32 -10.80 -6.43
C ALA A 623 67.86 -10.15 -7.72
N THR A 624 69.17 -10.30 -7.96
CA THR A 624 69.91 -9.90 -9.17
C THR A 624 69.76 -10.98 -10.26
N SER A 625 70.15 -10.85 -11.55
CA SER A 625 71.16 -10.01 -12.22
C SER A 625 70.99 -10.02 -13.77
N SER A 626 71.33 -8.91 -14.46
CA SER A 626 71.93 -8.82 -15.83
C SER A 626 71.16 -9.42 -17.05
N VAL A 627 71.27 -8.96 -18.30
CA VAL A 627 72.41 -8.36 -19.06
C VAL A 627 71.90 -7.25 -20.04
N ARG A 628 72.83 -6.39 -20.50
CA ARG A 628 72.72 -5.23 -21.43
C ARG A 628 72.89 -5.64 -22.93
N PRO A 629 72.87 -4.74 -23.93
CA PRO A 629 72.80 -3.26 -23.92
C PRO A 629 71.40 -2.67 -24.10
#